data_AF-A0A4V5N804-F1
#
_entry.id   AF-A0A4V5N804-F1
#
_cell.length_a   1.000
_cell.length_b   1.000
_cell.length_c   1.000
_cell.angle_alpha   90.00
_cell.angle_beta   90.00
_cell.angle_gamma   90.00
#
_symmetry.space_group_name_H-M   'P 1'
#
loop_
_entity.id
_entity.type
_entity.pdbx_description
1 polymer ?
#
loop_
_entity_poly.entity_id
_entity_poly.type
_entity_poly.pdbx_seq_one_letter_code
_entity_poly.pdbx_strand_id
1 'polypeptide(L)'
;DSANHLKSDEAQQRSDPMDPIIFTPRLKLTLVTKAERGSPELEWIHELRSNEKATWWSIYGQAKSIEDTEKAMKGYLLTNEGEENTYRVAYAVHKVLESMSGSVEGEPQPAEQGKKSTEFVGLVTLTSLDAGSLALPEDLTLPTAAATTTLTVELAYLFLPIGW
;
A
#
# COMPACT_ATOMS: atom_id res chain seq x y z
N ASP A 1 -43.83 12.98 14.05
CA ASP A 1 -42.80 12.06 13.54
C ASP A 1 -42.06 12.59 12.31
N SER A 2 -41.16 13.57 12.46
CA SER A 2 -40.29 14.00 11.34
C SER A 2 -38.91 14.49 11.74
N ALA A 3 -38.50 14.33 13.01
CA ALA A 3 -37.19 14.82 13.49
C ALA A 3 -36.15 13.71 13.73
N ASN A 4 -36.52 12.43 13.54
CA ASN A 4 -35.62 11.30 13.83
C ASN A 4 -34.95 10.70 12.58
N HIS A 5 -35.19 11.25 11.39
CA HIS A 5 -34.66 10.67 10.15
C HIS A 5 -33.38 11.35 9.62
N LEU A 6 -32.93 12.46 10.24
CA LEU A 6 -31.77 13.21 9.80
C LEU A 6 -30.47 12.89 10.57
N LYS A 7 -30.52 12.02 11.59
CA LYS A 7 -29.37 11.76 12.47
C LYS A 7 -28.63 10.46 12.18
N SER A 8 -29.00 9.76 11.11
CA SER A 8 -28.48 8.43 10.80
C SER A 8 -27.52 8.39 9.60
N ASP A 9 -27.44 9.46 8.80
CA ASP A 9 -26.56 9.49 7.61
C ASP A 9 -25.24 10.25 7.82
N GLU A 10 -25.08 11.00 8.92
CA GLU A 10 -23.82 11.71 9.25
C GLU A 10 -22.89 10.92 10.19
N ALA A 11 -23.29 9.72 10.63
CA ALA A 11 -22.57 8.97 11.66
C ALA A 11 -21.66 7.82 11.16
N GLN A 12 -21.44 7.69 9.85
CA GLN A 12 -20.55 6.63 9.32
C GLN A 12 -19.50 7.13 8.31
N GLN A 13 -19.12 8.40 8.36
CA GLN A 13 -17.87 8.87 7.77
C GLN A 13 -16.78 8.89 8.85
N ARG A 14 -16.49 7.73 9.45
CA ARG A 14 -15.27 7.58 10.25
C ARG A 14 -14.12 7.51 9.24
N SER A 15 -13.58 8.69 8.94
CA SER A 15 -12.46 8.91 8.02
C SER A 15 -11.33 7.93 8.34
N ASP A 16 -11.07 6.97 7.45
CA ASP A 16 -9.77 6.33 7.41
C ASP A 16 -8.74 7.45 7.18
N PRO A 17 -7.74 7.62 8.05
CA PRO A 17 -6.85 8.79 8.04
C PRO A 17 -5.82 8.79 6.90
N MET A 18 -5.92 7.85 5.95
CA MET A 18 -4.92 7.64 4.90
C MET A 18 -5.50 7.96 3.51
N ASP A 19 -4.74 8.73 2.73
CA ASP A 19 -5.15 9.09 1.38
C ASP A 19 -5.28 7.84 0.50
N PRO A 20 -6.45 7.56 -0.07
CA PRO A 20 -6.66 6.33 -0.86
C PRO A 20 -5.82 6.32 -2.14
N ILE A 21 -5.46 7.50 -2.67
CA ILE A 21 -4.64 7.66 -3.86
C ILE A 21 -3.68 8.82 -3.66
N ILE A 22 -2.39 8.57 -3.87
CA ILE A 22 -1.34 9.60 -3.87
C ILE A 22 -0.75 9.68 -5.28
N PHE A 23 -0.79 10.86 -5.87
CA PHE A 23 -0.13 11.12 -7.15
C PHE A 23 1.19 11.84 -6.94
N THR A 24 2.19 11.38 -7.70
CA THR A 24 3.45 12.06 -7.91
C THR A 24 3.60 12.31 -9.42
N PRO A 25 4.61 13.08 -9.87
CA PRO A 25 4.81 13.29 -11.31
C PRO A 25 4.96 11.99 -12.12
N ARG A 26 5.51 10.93 -11.51
CA ARG A 26 5.84 9.67 -12.21
C ARG A 26 5.04 8.46 -11.73
N LEU A 27 4.45 8.53 -10.54
CA LEU A 27 3.82 7.39 -9.88
C LEU A 27 2.42 7.73 -9.38
N LYS A 28 1.56 6.71 -9.38
CA LYS A 28 0.29 6.66 -8.68
C LYS A 28 0.38 5.56 -7.61
N LEU A 29 0.19 5.93 -6.36
CA LEU A 29 0.10 4.99 -5.25
C LEU A 29 -1.38 4.79 -4.92
N THR A 30 -1.82 3.55 -4.90
CA THR A 30 -3.20 3.17 -4.54
C THR A 30 -3.17 2.42 -3.23
N LEU A 31 -3.91 2.89 -2.23
CA LEU A 31 -4.00 2.22 -0.93
C LEU A 31 -4.64 0.84 -1.12
N VAL A 32 -3.96 -0.21 -0.66
CA VAL A 32 -4.46 -1.58 -0.68
C VAL A 32 -5.12 -1.85 0.66
N THR A 33 -6.45 -1.91 0.68
CA THR A 33 -7.22 -2.26 1.90
C THR A 33 -7.64 -3.72 1.92
N LYS A 34 -7.74 -4.35 0.73
CA LYS A 34 -8.16 -5.73 0.54
C LYS A 34 -7.37 -6.37 -0.61
N ALA A 35 -7.16 -7.67 -0.52
CA ALA A 35 -6.57 -8.47 -1.59
C ALA A 35 -7.23 -9.85 -1.59
N GLU A 36 -8.50 -9.86 -2.00
CA GLU A 36 -9.33 -11.07 -2.06
C GLU A 36 -8.91 -11.91 -3.28
N ARG A 37 -9.21 -13.21 -3.24
CA ARG A 37 -8.88 -14.11 -4.35
C ARG A 37 -9.64 -13.69 -5.62
N GLY A 38 -8.90 -13.52 -6.71
CA GLY A 38 -9.42 -13.00 -7.99
C GLY A 38 -9.53 -11.47 -8.06
N SER A 39 -9.01 -10.75 -7.05
CA SER A 39 -8.83 -9.30 -7.14
C SER A 39 -7.56 -8.94 -7.92
N PRO A 40 -7.55 -7.81 -8.65
CA PRO A 40 -6.33 -7.30 -9.29
C PRO A 40 -5.19 -7.09 -8.30
N GLU A 41 -5.49 -6.63 -7.08
CA GLU A 41 -4.49 -6.36 -6.04
C GLU A 41 -3.74 -7.63 -5.65
N LEU A 42 -4.44 -8.76 -5.47
CA LEU A 42 -3.78 -10.02 -5.14
C LEU A 42 -2.94 -10.54 -6.32
N GLU A 43 -3.43 -10.40 -7.55
CA GLU A 43 -2.70 -10.80 -8.76
C GLU A 43 -1.41 -10.00 -8.94
N TRP A 44 -1.47 -8.68 -8.85
CA TRP A 44 -0.30 -7.80 -8.92
C TRP A 44 0.74 -8.15 -7.85
N ILE A 45 0.29 -8.36 -6.61
CA ILE A 45 1.20 -8.65 -5.51
C ILE A 45 1.76 -10.08 -5.64
N HIS A 46 0.99 -11.03 -6.17
CA HIS A 46 1.49 -12.37 -6.47
C HIS A 46 2.55 -12.31 -7.58
N GLU A 47 2.33 -11.56 -8.65
CA GLU A 47 3.32 -11.33 -9.71
C GLU A 47 4.61 -10.76 -9.12
N LEU A 48 4.50 -9.72 -8.29
CA LEU A 48 5.64 -9.08 -7.63
C LEU A 48 6.40 -10.07 -6.73
N ARG A 49 5.70 -10.80 -5.87
CA ARG A 49 6.32 -11.73 -4.91
C ARG A 49 6.84 -13.00 -5.56
N SER A 50 6.32 -13.37 -6.73
CA SER A 50 6.82 -14.52 -7.52
C SER A 50 7.99 -14.13 -8.43
N ASN A 51 8.35 -12.84 -8.49
CA ASN A 51 9.50 -12.40 -9.28
C ASN A 51 10.79 -12.51 -8.47
N GLU A 52 11.72 -13.36 -8.93
CA GLU A 52 13.03 -13.56 -8.29
C GLU A 52 13.81 -12.25 -8.13
N LYS A 53 13.82 -11.41 -9.18
CA LYS A 53 14.53 -10.12 -9.15
C LYS A 53 13.85 -9.06 -8.29
N ALA A 54 12.55 -9.18 -8.02
CA ALA A 54 11.88 -8.28 -7.08
C ALA A 54 12.09 -8.72 -5.62
N THR A 55 12.33 -10.02 -5.40
CA THR A 55 12.39 -10.64 -4.07
C THR A 55 13.79 -11.10 -3.64
N TRP A 56 14.84 -10.86 -4.43
CA TRP A 56 16.20 -11.36 -4.14
C TRP A 56 16.78 -10.92 -2.79
N TRP A 57 16.34 -9.75 -2.29
CA TRP A 57 16.75 -9.19 -0.99
C TRP A 57 15.73 -9.46 0.12
N SER A 58 14.56 -10.02 -0.21
CA SER A 58 13.47 -10.25 0.74
C SER A 58 13.84 -11.35 1.73
N ILE A 59 13.77 -11.04 3.03
CA ILE A 59 13.96 -12.01 4.10
C ILE A 59 12.89 -13.12 4.11
N TYR A 60 11.75 -12.89 3.44
CA TYR A 60 10.65 -13.85 3.32
C TYR A 60 10.72 -14.70 2.05
N GLY A 61 11.68 -14.41 1.16
CA GLY A 61 11.88 -15.12 -0.11
C GLY A 61 10.77 -14.90 -1.14
N GLN A 62 10.89 -15.65 -2.24
CA GLN A 62 9.95 -15.68 -3.36
C GLN A 62 8.70 -16.49 -3.01
N ALA A 63 7.51 -15.97 -3.34
CA ALA A 63 6.26 -16.74 -3.26
C ALA A 63 6.22 -17.80 -4.37
N LYS A 64 5.79 -19.02 -4.04
CA LYS A 64 5.64 -20.12 -5.01
C LYS A 64 4.20 -20.33 -5.43
N SER A 65 3.26 -19.81 -4.64
CA SER A 65 1.83 -19.91 -4.90
C SER A 65 1.07 -18.64 -4.51
N ILE A 66 -0.19 -18.56 -4.94
CA ILE A 66 -1.11 -17.51 -4.51
C ILE A 66 -1.34 -17.61 -2.99
N GLU A 67 -1.40 -18.82 -2.43
CA GLU A 67 -1.58 -19.04 -0.99
C GLU A 67 -0.42 -18.45 -0.16
N ASP A 68 0.82 -18.57 -0.65
CA ASP A 68 1.98 -17.92 -0.01
C ASP A 68 1.83 -16.39 0.01
N THR A 69 1.25 -15.85 -1.06
CA THR A 69 0.99 -14.41 -1.22
C THR A 69 -0.13 -13.96 -0.29
N GLU A 70 -1.24 -14.69 -0.22
CA GLU A 70 -2.34 -14.44 0.71
C GLU A 70 -1.85 -14.45 2.17
N LYS A 71 -0.99 -15.41 2.53
CA LYS A 71 -0.39 -15.47 3.87
C LYS A 71 0.44 -14.22 4.17
N ALA A 72 1.20 -13.73 3.21
CA ALA A 72 1.97 -12.51 3.37
C ALA A 72 1.10 -11.25 3.43
N MET A 73 0.02 -11.18 2.64
CA MET A 73 -0.91 -10.06 2.64
C MET A 73 -1.55 -9.84 4.01
N LYS A 74 -1.76 -10.90 4.80
CA LYS A 74 -2.20 -10.76 6.20
C LYS A 74 -1.24 -9.95 7.08
N GLY A 75 0.05 -9.94 6.74
CA GLY A 75 1.06 -9.12 7.41
C GLY A 75 1.08 -7.67 6.96
N TYR A 76 0.58 -7.37 5.76
CA TYR A 76 0.57 -6.01 5.18
C TYR A 76 -0.74 -5.28 5.40
N LEU A 77 -1.85 -6.01 5.40
CA LEU A 77 -3.19 -5.45 5.57
C LEU A 77 -3.55 -5.35 7.04
N LEU A 78 -4.41 -4.39 7.34
CA LEU A 78 -5.08 -4.30 8.62
C LEU A 78 -6.02 -5.51 8.74
N THR A 79 -5.88 -6.28 9.82
CA THR A 79 -6.85 -7.30 10.19
C THR A 79 -7.90 -6.65 11.10
N ASN A 80 -9.20 -6.88 10.84
CA ASN A 80 -10.27 -6.24 11.60
C ASN A 80 -10.14 -6.44 13.13
N GLU A 81 -10.39 -5.33 13.84
CA GLU A 81 -10.68 -5.13 15.26
C GLU A 81 -10.28 -6.28 16.22
N GLY A 82 -9.06 -6.19 16.75
CA GLY A 82 -8.58 -7.04 17.85
C GLY A 82 -7.07 -7.00 18.09
N GLU A 83 -6.26 -6.66 17.07
CA GLU A 83 -4.83 -6.39 17.24
C GLU A 83 -4.63 -4.91 17.57
N GLU A 84 -4.76 -4.57 18.86
CA GLU A 84 -4.92 -3.20 19.36
C GLU A 84 -3.71 -2.25 19.12
N ASN A 85 -2.63 -2.67 18.45
CA ASN A 85 -1.39 -1.85 18.40
C ASN A 85 -0.53 -1.97 17.11
N THR A 86 -1.05 -2.49 15.99
CA THR A 86 -0.23 -2.62 14.77
C THR A 86 -0.69 -1.65 13.68
N TYR A 87 -0.03 -0.50 13.59
CA TYR A 87 -0.16 0.39 12.43
C TYR A 87 0.40 -0.32 11.21
N ARG A 88 -0.43 -0.53 10.18
CA ARG A 88 -0.07 -1.17 8.91
C ARG A 88 -0.70 -0.42 7.74
N VAL A 89 0.10 -0.14 6.73
CA VAL A 89 -0.33 0.54 5.50
C VAL A 89 0.37 -0.10 4.31
N ALA A 90 -0.35 -0.33 3.23
CA ALA A 90 0.19 -0.88 1.99
C ALA A 90 -0.29 -0.06 0.79
N TYR A 91 0.63 0.36 -0.08
CA TYR A 91 0.33 1.05 -1.33
C TYR A 91 0.83 0.27 -2.53
N ALA A 92 -0.07 -0.06 -3.45
CA ALA A 92 0.28 -0.54 -4.78
C ALA A 92 0.80 0.62 -5.62
N VAL A 93 2.03 0.50 -6.11
CA VAL A 93 2.71 1.52 -6.89
C VAL A 93 2.51 1.25 -8.36
N HIS A 94 2.01 2.25 -9.06
CA HIS A 94 1.86 2.23 -10.51
C HIS A 94 2.68 3.33 -11.15
N LYS A 95 3.39 3.02 -12.22
CA LYS A 95 4.09 4.00 -13.07
C LYS A 95 3.07 4.68 -13.98
N VAL A 96 3.12 6.00 -14.04
CA VAL A 96 2.33 6.79 -14.98
C VAL A 96 2.95 6.67 -16.37
N LEU A 97 2.17 6.20 -17.34
CA LEU A 97 2.56 6.13 -18.74
C LEU A 97 2.22 7.47 -19.39
N GLU A 98 3.21 8.14 -19.96
CA GLU A 98 2.97 9.33 -20.78
C GLU A 98 2.15 8.92 -22.00
N SER A 99 1.03 9.61 -22.24
CA SER A 99 0.28 9.40 -23.47
C SER A 99 1.17 9.80 -24.63
N MET A 100 1.44 8.87 -25.55
CA MET A 100 2.14 9.16 -26.80
C MET A 100 1.23 9.94 -27.77
N SER A 101 0.51 10.94 -27.26
CA SER A 101 -0.25 11.91 -28.03
C SER A 101 0.68 13.08 -28.30
N GLY A 102 1.50 12.95 -29.34
CA GLY A 102 1.89 14.14 -30.10
C GLY A 102 0.60 14.80 -30.57
N SER A 103 0.20 15.88 -29.93
CA SER A 103 -0.96 16.67 -30.36
C SER A 103 -0.54 18.13 -30.43
N VAL A 104 -0.57 18.56 -31.68
CA VAL A 104 -0.45 19.91 -32.21
C VAL A 104 -1.19 20.91 -31.32
N GLU A 105 -0.59 22.10 -31.19
CA GLU A 105 -1.13 23.31 -30.58
C GLU A 105 -2.66 23.45 -30.81
N GLY A 106 -3.43 23.51 -29.73
CA GLY A 106 -4.88 23.75 -29.82
C GLY A 106 -5.63 23.64 -28.50
N GLU A 107 -5.73 24.78 -27.81
CA GLU A 107 -6.69 25.17 -26.75
C GLU A 107 -6.59 24.57 -25.32
N PRO A 108 -6.80 25.41 -24.27
CA PRO A 108 -6.87 24.96 -22.88
C PRO A 108 -8.31 24.55 -22.53
N GLN A 109 -8.58 23.24 -22.46
CA GLN A 109 -9.83 22.72 -21.90
C GLN A 109 -9.71 22.41 -20.39
N PRO A 110 -10.80 22.57 -19.61
CA PRO A 110 -10.77 22.54 -18.16
C PRO A 110 -10.63 21.11 -17.61
N ALA A 111 -9.58 20.91 -16.81
CA ALA A 111 -9.41 19.93 -15.73
C ALA A 111 -10.32 18.66 -15.70
N GLU A 112 -10.36 17.88 -16.77
CA GLU A 112 -10.52 16.44 -16.62
C GLU A 112 -9.13 15.83 -16.73
N GLN A 113 -8.64 15.28 -15.62
CA GLN A 113 -7.43 14.44 -15.61
C GLN A 113 -7.74 13.20 -16.46
N GLY A 114 -7.61 13.34 -17.79
CA GLY A 114 -7.78 12.25 -18.73
C GLY A 114 -7.00 11.05 -18.22
N LYS A 115 -7.68 9.90 -18.08
CA LYS A 115 -7.17 8.64 -17.52
C LYS A 115 -5.72 8.43 -17.92
N LYS A 116 -4.79 8.88 -17.08
CA LYS A 116 -3.36 8.62 -17.27
C LYS A 116 -3.25 7.11 -17.17
N SER A 117 -2.82 6.47 -18.26
CA SER A 117 -2.61 5.03 -18.24
C SER A 117 -1.52 4.73 -17.21
N THR A 118 -1.72 3.70 -16.40
CA THR A 118 -0.77 3.34 -15.36
C THR A 118 -0.47 1.86 -15.39
N GLU A 119 0.77 1.49 -15.15
CA GLU A 119 1.25 0.11 -15.10
C GLU A 119 1.69 -0.22 -13.67
N PHE A 120 1.25 -1.34 -13.11
CA PHE A 120 1.71 -1.77 -11.78
C PHE A 120 3.21 -2.08 -11.82
N VAL A 121 3.97 -1.55 -10.86
CA VAL A 121 5.42 -1.71 -10.81
C VAL A 121 5.94 -2.13 -9.45
N GLY A 122 5.13 -2.08 -8.39
CA GLY A 122 5.62 -2.44 -7.06
C GLY A 122 4.65 -2.21 -5.92
N LEU A 123 5.15 -2.44 -4.71
CA LEU A 123 4.42 -2.33 -3.47
C LEU A 123 5.30 -1.60 -2.45
N VAL A 124 4.72 -0.65 -1.71
CA VAL A 124 5.33 -0.02 -0.54
C VAL A 124 4.49 -0.36 0.67
N THR A 125 5.12 -0.83 1.75
CA THR A 125 4.45 -1.17 3.00
C THR A 125 5.10 -0.43 4.17
N LEU A 126 4.26 0.02 5.11
CA LEU A 126 4.66 0.63 6.36
C LEU A 126 4.01 -0.15 7.49
N THR A 127 4.79 -0.84 8.32
CA THR A 127 4.30 -1.71 9.39
C THR A 127 4.94 -1.33 10.72
N SER A 128 4.21 -1.42 11.82
CA SER A 128 4.78 -1.20 13.15
C SER A 128 5.82 -2.26 13.48
N LEU A 129 6.96 -1.85 14.01
CA LEU A 129 7.96 -2.75 14.55
C LEU A 129 7.70 -2.97 16.03
N ASP A 130 7.35 -4.21 16.38
CA ASP A 130 7.31 -4.67 17.77
C ASP A 130 8.53 -5.55 18.10
N ALA A 131 8.70 -5.91 19.37
CA ALA A 131 9.82 -6.71 19.85
C ALA A 131 9.92 -8.12 19.21
N GLY A 132 8.89 -8.60 18.50
CA GLY A 132 8.88 -9.88 17.79
C GLY A 132 9.02 -9.78 16.27
N SER A 133 8.99 -8.57 15.71
CA SER A 133 8.88 -8.34 14.26
C SER A 133 10.20 -8.50 13.50
N LEU A 134 11.28 -7.87 13.98
CA LEU A 134 12.63 -7.98 13.44
C LEU A 134 13.66 -8.09 14.55
N ALA A 135 14.62 -9.01 14.39
CA ALA A 135 15.80 -9.09 15.25
C ALA A 135 16.79 -7.99 14.87
N LEU A 136 16.56 -6.78 15.38
CA LEU A 136 17.44 -5.63 15.17
C LEU A 136 18.63 -5.68 16.14
N PRO A 137 19.86 -5.35 15.67
CA PRO A 137 20.99 -5.06 16.53
C PRO A 137 20.68 -3.98 17.58
N GLU A 138 21.32 -4.03 18.76
CA GLU A 138 21.04 -3.09 19.87
C GLU A 138 21.17 -1.62 19.47
N ASP A 139 22.12 -1.28 18.59
CA ASP A 139 22.34 0.07 18.07
C ASP A 139 21.23 0.58 17.14
N LEU A 140 20.37 -0.31 16.64
CA LEU A 140 19.18 0.01 15.85
C LEU A 140 17.87 -0.17 16.65
N THR A 141 17.96 -0.50 17.94
CA THR A 141 16.80 -0.59 18.83
C THR A 141 16.62 0.69 19.64
N LEU A 142 15.37 1.09 19.85
CA LEU A 142 15.08 2.21 20.75
C LEU A 142 15.32 1.78 22.20
N PRO A 143 15.90 2.65 23.05
CA PRO A 143 15.93 2.41 24.48
C PRO A 143 14.51 2.20 25.03
N THR A 144 14.34 1.24 25.96
CA THR A 144 13.01 0.89 26.54
C THR A 144 12.24 2.09 27.08
N ALA A 145 12.95 3.10 27.60
CA ALA A 145 12.35 4.33 28.10
C ALA A 145 11.62 5.15 27.02
N ALA A 146 12.07 5.10 25.76
CA ALA A 146 11.46 5.80 24.63
C ALA A 146 10.40 4.97 23.90
N ALA A 147 10.40 3.65 24.09
CA ALA A 147 9.52 2.72 23.36
C ALA A 147 8.03 2.89 23.68
N THR A 148 7.67 3.45 24.85
CA THR A 148 6.26 3.65 25.24
C THR A 148 5.61 4.89 24.63
N THR A 149 6.40 5.83 24.11
CA THR A 149 5.91 7.09 23.51
C THR A 149 6.31 7.25 22.05
N THR A 150 6.99 6.27 21.47
CA THR A 150 7.54 6.33 20.11
C THR A 150 6.98 5.19 19.27
N LEU A 151 6.34 5.53 18.15
CA LEU A 151 5.94 4.57 17.13
C LEU A 151 7.13 4.29 16.22
N THR A 152 7.66 3.06 16.28
CA THR A 152 8.68 2.57 15.34
C THR A 152 7.99 1.85 14.20
N VAL A 153 8.40 2.15 12.97
CA VAL A 153 7.84 1.54 11.76
C VAL A 153 8.94 1.01 10.84
N GLU A 154 8.66 -0.09 10.16
CA GLU A 154 9.42 -0.62 9.04
C GLU A 154 8.80 -0.11 7.75
N LEU A 155 9.63 0.55 6.93
CA LEU A 155 9.29 0.89 5.54
C LEU A 155 9.96 -0.14 4.62
N ALA A 156 9.15 -0.93 3.93
CA ALA A 156 9.63 -1.87 2.92
C ALA A 156 9.07 -1.50 1.55
N TYR A 157 9.84 -1.76 0.50
CA TYR A 157 9.44 -1.50 -0.87
C TYR A 157 9.91 -2.63 -1.79
N LEU A 158 9.02 -3.16 -2.62
CA LEU A 158 9.32 -4.19 -3.62
C LEU A 158 8.95 -3.64 -4.99
N PHE A 159 9.85 -3.75 -5.96
CA PHE A 159 9.59 -3.31 -7.34
C PHE A 159 9.92 -4.41 -8.34
N LEU A 160 9.04 -4.57 -9.34
CA LEU A 160 9.34 -5.35 -10.53
C LEU A 160 10.54 -4.72 -11.27
N PRO A 161 11.32 -5.51 -12.03
CA PRO A 161 12.46 -4.99 -12.80
C PRO A 161 12.14 -3.81 -13.71
N ILE A 162 10.89 -3.71 -14.20
CA ILE A 162 10.41 -2.62 -15.05
C ILE A 162 10.21 -1.28 -14.29
N GLY A 163 10.19 -1.34 -12.96
CA GLY A 163 10.00 -0.20 -12.07
C GLY A 163 11.29 0.47 -11.60
N TRP A 164 12.44 -0.20 -11.76
CA TRP A 164 13.78 0.36 -11.52
C TRP A 164 14.23 1.21 -12.71
#